data_AF-A0A1V4ZWW2-F1
#
_entry.id   AF-A0A1V4ZWW2-F1
#
_cell.length_a   1.000
_cell.length_b   1.000
_cell.length_c   1.000
_cell.angle_alpha   90.00
_cell.angle_beta   90.00
_cell.angle_gamma   90.00
#
_symmetry.space_group_name_H-M   'P 1'
#
loop_
_entity.id
_entity.type
_entity.pdbx_description
1 polymer ?
#
loop_
_entity_poly.entity_id
_entity_poly.type
_entity_poly.pdbx_seq_one_letter_code
_entity_poly.pdbx_strand_id
1 'polypeptide(L)'
;MKIGFLLTALAFALALLCMAGVAAAEEDTSAVTDGTLIADEIAPYDGPVGPGNPLYGLKIAFEDLDESFTFNETERLNKEMNNARLRLSEVKRELLFNNTDSADRALDLYRQKINATQLHLSAMPSSNATGLLHAQEMIMKHQATLERLMLSRPDNAGLARAYDNSLALENKFEERTQVRFERIAEKNNRTILKAVRLEVAEQERTENAGETQTVKVRQTQQIQQAERTEKTDTPDQGKNVTERQSIKQGQTAGTERPAPSPTATRGNGGDSGPHNTGNSGNGNNGQGNGRNR
;
A
#
# COMPACT_ATOMS: atom_id res chain seq x y z
N MET A 1 27.64 47.90 2.54
CA MET A 1 28.21 46.86 3.43
C MET A 1 27.23 46.22 4.42
N LYS A 2 25.99 46.70 4.59
CA LYS A 2 25.05 46.12 5.60
C LYS A 2 24.26 44.89 5.12
N ILE A 3 24.09 44.70 3.81
CA ILE A 3 23.31 43.57 3.24
C ILE A 3 24.08 42.24 3.32
N GLY A 4 25.41 42.26 3.18
CA GLY A 4 26.24 41.06 3.27
C GLY A 4 26.21 40.42 4.67
N PHE A 5 26.10 41.22 5.72
CA PHE A 5 26.05 40.74 7.10
C PHE A 5 24.71 40.05 7.45
N LEU A 6 23.62 40.46 6.80
CA LEU A 6 22.30 39.86 6.98
C LEU A 6 22.21 38.49 6.29
N LEU A 7 22.79 38.34 5.10
CA LEU A 7 22.85 37.07 4.37
C LEU A 7 23.73 36.03 5.08
N THR A 8 24.87 36.42 5.63
CA THR A 8 25.74 35.50 6.37
C THR A 8 25.14 35.09 7.72
N ALA A 9 24.46 36.01 8.43
CA ALA A 9 23.78 35.68 9.68
C ALA A 9 22.60 34.72 9.46
N LEU A 10 21.82 34.89 8.37
CA LEU A 10 20.74 33.98 8.02
C LEU A 10 21.26 32.58 7.65
N ALA A 11 22.36 32.49 6.90
CA ALA A 11 22.99 31.22 6.57
C ALA A 11 23.54 30.50 7.82
N PHE A 12 24.11 31.25 8.77
CA PHE A 12 24.61 30.68 10.02
C PHE A 12 23.48 30.20 10.95
N ALA A 13 22.38 30.95 11.03
CA ALA A 13 21.20 30.55 11.80
C ALA A 13 20.53 29.28 11.23
N LEU A 14 20.49 29.15 9.89
CA LEU A 14 19.97 27.95 9.23
C LEU A 14 20.88 26.73 9.44
N ALA A 15 22.22 26.92 9.45
CA ALA A 15 23.17 25.85 9.72
C ALA A 15 23.13 25.36 11.18
N LEU A 16 22.88 26.26 12.14
CA LEU A 16 22.75 25.92 13.57
C LEU A 16 21.47 25.14 13.88
N LEU A 17 20.42 25.30 13.08
CA LEU A 17 19.16 24.55 13.25
C LEU A 17 19.30 23.07 12.83
N CYS A 18 20.30 22.73 11.99
CA CYS A 18 20.49 21.37 11.48
C CYS A 18 21.27 20.43 12.42
N MET A 19 21.80 20.91 13.56
CA MET A 19 22.63 20.08 14.47
C MET A 19 21.90 19.56 15.71
N ALA A 20 20.64 19.95 15.93
CA ALA A 20 19.85 19.48 17.06
C ALA A 20 18.76 18.51 16.58
N GLY A 21 19.06 17.21 16.54
CA GLY A 21 18.02 16.21 16.27
C GLY A 21 18.48 14.84 15.81
N VAL A 22 19.46 14.22 16.47
CA VAL A 22 19.54 12.75 16.45
C VAL A 22 18.65 12.26 17.58
N ALA A 23 17.33 12.32 17.37
CA ALA A 23 16.42 11.51 18.17
C ALA A 23 16.63 10.07 17.72
N ALA A 24 17.05 9.21 18.63
CA ALA A 24 17.11 7.79 18.42
C ALA A 24 15.73 7.32 17.94
N ALA A 25 15.65 6.93 16.66
CA ALA A 25 14.56 6.08 16.20
C ALA A 25 14.79 4.75 16.92
N GLU A 26 13.99 4.51 17.95
CA GLU A 26 13.82 3.19 18.54
C GLU A 26 13.31 2.31 17.42
N GLU A 27 14.22 1.56 16.78
CA GLU A 27 13.88 0.52 15.83
C GLU A 27 13.15 -0.56 16.60
N ASP A 28 11.83 -0.40 16.65
CA ASP A 28 10.87 -1.40 17.11
C ASP A 28 10.89 -2.56 16.11
N THR A 29 12.00 -3.29 16.13
CA THR A 29 12.19 -4.60 15.51
C THR A 29 11.44 -5.61 16.35
N SER A 30 10.13 -5.39 16.48
CA SER A 30 9.20 -6.43 16.89
C SER A 30 9.32 -7.55 15.87
N ALA A 31 10.07 -8.58 16.25
CA ALA A 31 10.18 -9.82 15.53
C ALA A 31 8.77 -10.27 15.12
N VAL A 32 8.62 -10.57 13.83
CA VAL A 32 7.42 -11.16 13.23
C VAL A 32 7.27 -12.58 13.79
N THR A 33 6.87 -12.67 15.06
CA THR A 33 6.70 -13.90 15.84
C THR A 33 5.45 -13.72 16.67
N ASP A 34 4.45 -14.56 16.38
CA ASP A 34 3.03 -14.45 16.73
C ASP A 34 2.26 -13.35 16.00
N GLY A 35 1.17 -13.75 15.32
CA GLY A 35 0.45 -12.94 14.33
C GLY A 35 0.26 -11.49 14.75
N THR A 36 0.74 -10.55 13.91
CA THR A 36 0.60 -9.12 14.17
C THR A 36 -0.88 -8.80 14.34
N LEU A 37 -1.23 -8.31 15.53
CA LEU A 37 -2.57 -7.78 15.78
C LEU A 37 -2.78 -6.58 14.84
N ILE A 38 -3.85 -6.60 14.03
CA ILE A 38 -4.34 -5.40 13.31
C ILE A 38 -5.02 -4.42 14.29
N ALA A 39 -4.58 -4.42 15.54
CA ALA A 39 -5.00 -3.48 16.57
C ALA A 39 -4.17 -2.19 16.53
N ASP A 40 -3.08 -2.14 15.74
CA ASP A 40 -2.33 -0.91 15.46
C ASP A 40 -3.13 -0.01 14.51
N GLU A 41 -4.21 0.54 15.05
CA GLU A 41 -5.02 1.57 14.42
C GLU A 41 -4.17 2.83 14.23
N ILE A 42 -4.09 3.32 12.99
CA ILE A 42 -3.41 4.59 12.69
C ILE A 42 -4.07 5.68 13.54
N ALA A 43 -3.36 6.27 14.49
CA ALA A 43 -3.88 7.36 15.31
C ALA A 43 -4.17 8.60 14.44
N PRO A 44 -5.15 9.45 14.79
CA PRO A 44 -5.30 10.76 14.15
C PRO A 44 -4.03 11.61 14.30
N TYR A 45 -3.68 12.36 13.26
CA TYR A 45 -2.52 13.24 13.26
C TYR A 45 -2.68 14.38 14.27
N ASP A 46 -1.69 14.58 15.15
CA ASP A 46 -1.69 15.64 16.17
C ASP A 46 -0.66 16.76 15.91
N GLY A 47 -0.02 16.76 14.73
CA GLY A 47 0.98 17.78 14.43
C GLY A 47 0.40 19.14 14.02
N PRO A 48 1.19 20.21 14.14
CA PRO A 48 0.73 21.59 13.92
C PRO A 48 0.44 21.91 12.45
N VAL A 49 1.02 21.15 11.51
CA VAL A 49 0.92 21.40 10.06
C VAL A 49 0.18 20.25 9.40
N GLY A 50 -1.16 20.37 9.36
CA GLY A 50 -2.06 19.46 8.65
C GLY A 50 -2.53 20.01 7.30
N PRO A 51 -3.36 19.27 6.55
CA PRO A 51 -3.78 19.61 5.19
C PRO A 51 -4.52 20.95 5.03
N GLY A 52 -5.13 21.45 6.12
CA GLY A 52 -5.76 22.78 6.15
C GLY A 52 -4.79 23.96 6.38
N ASN A 53 -3.51 23.69 6.67
CA ASN A 53 -2.53 24.72 7.01
C ASN A 53 -1.84 25.29 5.74
N PRO A 54 -1.63 26.61 5.62
CA PRO A 54 -0.92 27.21 4.48
C PRO A 54 0.52 26.69 4.27
N LEU A 55 1.19 26.28 5.34
CA LEU A 55 2.55 25.71 5.30
C LEU A 55 2.57 24.22 4.95
N TYR A 56 1.41 23.61 4.71
CA TYR A 56 1.32 22.18 4.41
C TYR A 56 2.05 21.80 3.13
N GLY A 57 1.98 22.62 2.08
CA GLY A 57 2.75 22.38 0.85
C GLY A 57 4.26 22.32 1.08
N LEU A 58 4.77 23.12 2.03
CA LEU A 58 6.19 23.09 2.41
C LEU A 58 6.54 21.80 3.16
N LYS A 59 5.64 21.29 4.01
CA LYS A 59 5.80 19.98 4.65
C LYS A 59 5.94 18.87 3.60
N ILE A 60 5.03 18.82 2.62
CA ILE A 60 5.10 17.84 1.52
C ILE A 60 6.41 17.96 0.74
N ALA A 61 6.82 19.18 0.40
CA ALA A 61 8.07 19.40 -0.34
C ALA A 61 9.30 18.90 0.42
N PHE A 62 9.36 19.07 1.75
CA PHE A 62 10.47 18.54 2.56
C PHE A 62 10.44 17.01 2.66
N GLU A 63 9.26 16.41 2.78
CA GLU A 63 9.11 14.95 2.79
C GLU A 63 9.55 14.33 1.45
N ASP A 64 9.12 14.91 0.32
CA ASP A 64 9.54 14.47 -1.02
C ASP A 64 11.04 14.66 -1.24
N LEU A 65 11.62 15.75 -0.71
CA LEU A 65 13.06 16.00 -0.74
C LEU A 65 13.81 14.92 0.03
N ASP A 66 13.38 14.58 1.25
CA ASP A 66 13.99 13.53 2.07
C ASP A 66 13.91 12.14 1.39
N GLU A 67 12.78 11.80 0.79
CA GLU A 67 12.64 10.58 -0.03
C GLU A 67 13.60 10.58 -1.23
N SER A 68 13.75 11.74 -1.91
CA SER A 68 14.61 11.87 -3.09
C SER A 68 16.09 11.64 -2.79
N PHE A 69 16.54 11.98 -1.58
CA PHE A 69 17.92 11.76 -1.11
C PHE A 69 18.16 10.39 -0.47
N THR A 70 17.14 9.54 -0.40
CA THR A 70 17.26 8.19 0.14
C THR A 70 17.74 7.24 -0.96
N PHE A 71 19.03 6.85 -0.91
CA PHE A 71 19.66 5.98 -1.91
C PHE A 71 19.38 4.49 -1.71
N ASN A 72 18.99 4.08 -0.50
CA ASN A 72 18.61 2.70 -0.21
C ASN A 72 17.16 2.48 -0.63
N GLU A 73 16.95 1.57 -1.59
CA GLU A 73 15.61 1.29 -2.14
C GLU A 73 14.60 0.78 -1.09
N THR A 74 15.06 -0.05 -0.15
CA THR A 74 14.19 -0.54 0.94
C THR A 74 13.84 0.58 1.90
N GLU A 75 14.80 1.44 2.24
CA GLU A 75 14.56 2.59 3.10
C GLU A 75 13.60 3.59 2.43
N ARG A 76 13.80 3.88 1.13
CA ARG A 76 12.89 4.73 0.36
C ARG A 76 11.48 4.18 0.36
N LEU A 77 11.32 2.88 0.09
CA LEU A 77 10.02 2.20 0.14
C LEU A 77 9.35 2.35 1.51
N ASN A 78 10.11 2.17 2.59
CA ASN A 78 9.60 2.35 3.95
C ASN A 78 9.17 3.81 4.19
N LYS A 79 9.97 4.80 3.75
CA LYS A 79 9.61 6.22 3.87
C LYS A 79 8.32 6.55 3.13
N GLU A 80 8.15 6.08 1.90
CA GLU A 80 6.91 6.32 1.14
C GLU A 80 5.68 5.72 1.82
N MET A 81 5.81 4.48 2.31
CA MET A 81 4.73 3.81 3.02
C MET A 81 4.43 4.49 4.37
N ASN A 82 5.44 4.98 5.08
CA ASN A 82 5.25 5.80 6.28
C ASN A 82 4.57 7.14 5.97
N ASN A 83 4.93 7.78 4.86
CA ASN A 83 4.29 9.02 4.42
C ASN A 83 2.84 8.79 3.97
N ALA A 84 2.53 7.64 3.38
CA ALA A 84 1.17 7.19 3.13
C ALA A 84 0.40 6.94 4.45
N ARG A 85 1.02 6.28 5.45
CA ARG A 85 0.43 6.11 6.80
C ARG A 85 0.13 7.47 7.43
N LEU A 86 1.06 8.43 7.31
CA LEU A 86 0.90 9.79 7.80
C LEU A 86 -0.28 10.49 7.09
N ARG A 87 -0.45 10.34 5.77
CA ARG A 87 -1.63 10.89 5.09
C ARG A 87 -2.93 10.31 5.64
N LEU A 88 -2.99 9.01 5.94
CA LEU A 88 -4.19 8.42 6.57
C LEU A 88 -4.45 8.97 7.98
N SER A 89 -3.40 9.21 8.77
CA SER A 89 -3.56 9.88 10.08
C SER A 89 -4.13 11.30 9.94
N GLU A 90 -3.74 12.03 8.89
CA GLU A 90 -4.27 13.35 8.58
C GLU A 90 -5.73 13.29 8.13
N VAL A 91 -6.09 12.32 7.27
CA VAL A 91 -7.48 12.05 6.87
C VAL A 91 -8.35 11.82 8.11
N LYS A 92 -7.90 10.97 9.04
CA LYS A 92 -8.64 10.71 10.29
C LYS A 92 -8.87 12.00 11.08
N ARG A 93 -7.82 12.79 11.29
CA ARG A 93 -7.91 14.07 11.99
C ARG A 93 -8.90 15.01 11.31
N GLU A 94 -8.78 15.23 10.00
CA GLU A 94 -9.64 16.18 9.29
C GLU A 94 -11.10 15.71 9.26
N LEU A 95 -11.36 14.40 9.14
CA LEU A 95 -12.71 13.83 9.25
C LEU A 95 -13.30 13.94 10.67
N LEU A 96 -12.48 13.91 11.72
CA LEU A 96 -12.92 14.19 13.09
C LEU A 96 -13.36 15.65 13.27
N PHE A 97 -12.71 16.58 12.57
CA PHE A 97 -13.07 17.99 12.56
C PHE A 97 -14.12 18.37 11.50
N ASN A 98 -14.66 17.39 10.76
CA ASN A 98 -15.60 17.60 9.64
C ASN A 98 -15.04 18.50 8.51
N ASN A 99 -13.72 18.51 8.33
CA ASN A 99 -13.05 19.26 7.26
C ASN A 99 -12.88 18.39 6.01
N THR A 100 -13.96 18.11 5.30
CA THR A 100 -13.95 17.18 4.15
C THR A 100 -12.95 17.59 3.05
N ASP A 101 -12.85 18.88 2.70
CA ASP A 101 -11.91 19.35 1.68
C ASP A 101 -10.43 19.10 2.07
N SER A 102 -10.10 19.21 3.36
CA SER A 102 -8.76 18.90 3.87
C SER A 102 -8.50 17.40 3.90
N ALA A 103 -9.52 16.60 4.25
CA ALA A 103 -9.44 15.14 4.18
C ALA A 103 -9.22 14.66 2.74
N ASP A 104 -9.95 15.22 1.77
CA ASP A 104 -9.82 14.86 0.36
C ASP A 104 -8.43 15.23 -0.19
N ARG A 105 -7.88 16.37 0.20
CA ARG A 105 -6.48 16.73 -0.12
C ARG A 105 -5.46 15.73 0.44
N ALA A 106 -5.66 15.25 1.67
CA ALA A 106 -4.80 14.21 2.25
C ALA A 106 -4.96 12.86 1.52
N LEU A 107 -6.19 12.50 1.10
CA LEU A 107 -6.44 11.29 0.29
C LEU A 107 -5.79 11.36 -1.09
N ASP A 108 -5.77 12.53 -1.73
CA ASP A 108 -5.09 12.72 -3.00
C ASP A 108 -3.57 12.56 -2.88
N LEU A 109 -2.98 13.03 -1.76
CA LEU A 109 -1.56 12.81 -1.45
C LEU A 109 -1.28 11.35 -1.08
N TYR A 110 -2.19 10.69 -0.36
CA TYR A 110 -2.11 9.26 -0.09
C TYR A 110 -2.02 8.48 -1.40
N ARG A 111 -2.92 8.77 -2.36
CA ARG A 111 -2.90 8.17 -3.69
C ARG A 111 -1.56 8.40 -4.39
N GLN A 112 -1.00 9.62 -4.31
CA GLN A 112 0.30 9.90 -4.92
C GLN A 112 1.40 9.01 -4.34
N LYS A 113 1.44 8.83 -3.02
CA LYS A 113 2.42 7.94 -2.37
C LYS A 113 2.23 6.47 -2.76
N ILE A 114 0.99 5.97 -2.79
CA ILE A 114 0.70 4.60 -3.25
C ILE A 114 1.14 4.38 -4.70
N ASN A 115 0.90 5.35 -5.59
CA ASN A 115 1.31 5.27 -6.99
C ASN A 115 2.84 5.32 -7.15
N ALA A 116 3.53 6.16 -6.38
CA ALA A 116 4.99 6.23 -6.36
C ALA A 116 5.58 4.89 -5.89
N THR A 117 5.04 4.33 -4.81
CA THR A 117 5.43 3.01 -4.31
C THR A 117 5.19 1.90 -5.33
N GLN A 118 4.07 1.92 -6.06
CA GLN A 118 3.81 0.95 -7.12
C GLN A 118 4.86 1.04 -8.25
N LEU A 119 5.26 2.25 -8.62
CA LEU A 119 6.28 2.48 -9.64
C LEU A 119 7.65 1.96 -9.15
N HIS A 120 8.04 2.27 -7.92
CA HIS A 120 9.31 1.83 -7.34
C HIS A 120 9.36 0.32 -7.11
N LEU A 121 8.26 -0.29 -6.66
CA LEU A 121 8.13 -1.74 -6.52
C LEU A 121 8.41 -2.47 -7.84
N SER A 122 8.07 -1.83 -8.97
CA SER A 122 8.35 -2.38 -10.29
C SER A 122 9.84 -2.42 -10.64
N ALA A 123 10.62 -1.46 -10.13
CA ALA A 123 12.06 -1.36 -10.34
C ALA A 123 12.89 -2.10 -9.28
N MET A 124 12.32 -2.38 -8.10
CA MET A 124 13.05 -2.97 -6.99
C MET A 124 13.50 -4.43 -7.27
N PRO A 125 14.75 -4.81 -6.95
CA PRO A 125 15.21 -6.19 -7.03
C PRO A 125 14.45 -7.13 -6.10
N SER A 126 14.26 -8.39 -6.52
CA SER A 126 13.59 -9.42 -5.71
C SER A 126 14.39 -9.89 -4.49
N SER A 127 15.66 -9.49 -4.36
CA SER A 127 16.51 -9.83 -3.21
C SER A 127 16.09 -9.17 -1.90
N ASN A 128 15.23 -8.14 -1.94
CA ASN A 128 14.83 -7.35 -0.77
C ASN A 128 13.56 -7.90 -0.08
N ALA A 129 13.45 -9.22 0.05
CA ALA A 129 12.23 -9.89 0.49
C ALA A 129 11.69 -9.36 1.84
N THR A 130 12.54 -9.13 2.84
CA THR A 130 12.12 -8.64 4.16
C THR A 130 11.49 -7.24 4.10
N GLY A 131 12.10 -6.31 3.34
CA GLY A 131 11.58 -4.96 3.17
C GLY A 131 10.23 -4.94 2.44
N LEU A 132 10.10 -5.78 1.41
CA LEU A 132 8.85 -5.95 0.67
C LEU A 132 7.73 -6.52 1.54
N LEU A 133 8.03 -7.52 2.39
CA LEU A 133 7.05 -8.10 3.30
C LEU A 133 6.59 -7.11 4.37
N HIS A 134 7.50 -6.30 4.91
CA HIS A 134 7.15 -5.25 5.87
C HIS A 134 6.26 -4.17 5.22
N ALA A 135 6.63 -3.69 4.02
CA ALA A 135 5.79 -2.75 3.28
C ALA A 135 4.41 -3.34 2.94
N GLN A 136 4.35 -4.63 2.58
CA GLN A 136 3.09 -5.34 2.36
C GLN A 136 2.24 -5.43 3.65
N GLU A 137 2.85 -5.65 4.81
CA GLU A 137 2.14 -5.59 6.08
C GLU A 137 1.57 -4.19 6.35
N MET A 138 2.33 -3.13 6.05
CA MET A 138 1.85 -1.75 6.21
C MET A 138 0.65 -1.44 5.30
N ILE A 139 0.64 -1.90 4.04
CA ILE A 139 -0.53 -1.67 3.16
C ILE A 139 -1.79 -2.38 3.69
N MET A 140 -1.65 -3.53 4.36
CA MET A 140 -2.77 -4.20 5.03
C MET A 140 -3.34 -3.36 6.17
N LYS A 141 -2.46 -2.73 6.97
CA LYS A 141 -2.89 -1.79 8.03
C LYS A 141 -3.58 -0.56 7.43
N HIS A 142 -3.12 -0.06 6.29
CA HIS A 142 -3.76 1.05 5.57
C HIS A 142 -5.18 0.68 5.13
N GLN A 143 -5.34 -0.45 4.45
CA GLN A 143 -6.65 -0.95 4.02
C GLN A 143 -7.62 -1.14 5.18
N ALA A 144 -7.16 -1.71 6.31
CA ALA A 144 -8.00 -1.89 7.49
C ALA A 144 -8.48 -0.55 8.08
N THR A 145 -7.63 0.48 8.02
CA THR A 145 -7.99 1.84 8.44
C THR A 145 -9.01 2.46 7.47
N LEU A 146 -8.77 2.35 6.17
CA LEU A 146 -9.67 2.87 5.13
C LEU A 146 -11.05 2.22 5.19
N GLU A 147 -11.12 0.91 5.37
CA GLU A 147 -12.38 0.17 5.54
C GLU A 147 -13.20 0.69 6.74
N ARG A 148 -12.56 0.89 7.90
CA ARG A 148 -13.23 1.49 9.07
C ARG A 148 -13.72 2.91 8.79
N LEU A 149 -12.93 3.72 8.09
CA LEU A 149 -13.32 5.08 7.74
C LEU A 149 -14.51 5.09 6.78
N MET A 150 -14.53 4.21 5.79
CA MET A 150 -15.66 4.03 4.86
C MET A 150 -16.94 3.62 5.60
N LEU A 151 -16.86 2.74 6.60
CA LEU A 151 -18.03 2.38 7.43
C LEU A 151 -18.60 3.59 8.17
N SER A 152 -17.75 4.50 8.64
CA SER A 152 -18.19 5.72 9.33
C SER A 152 -18.60 6.87 8.39
N ARG A 153 -18.15 6.85 7.13
CA ARG A 153 -18.31 7.90 6.13
C ARG A 153 -18.60 7.28 4.74
N PRO A 154 -19.75 6.62 4.55
CA PRO A 154 -20.02 5.82 3.34
C PRO A 154 -20.07 6.65 2.05
N ASP A 155 -20.40 7.94 2.14
CA ASP A 155 -20.55 8.83 0.97
C ASP A 155 -19.24 9.50 0.53
N ASN A 156 -18.10 9.22 1.18
CA ASN A 156 -16.82 9.78 0.78
C ASN A 156 -16.17 8.94 -0.34
N ALA A 157 -16.32 9.40 -1.59
CA ALA A 157 -15.74 8.74 -2.76
C ALA A 157 -14.20 8.69 -2.76
N GLY A 158 -13.53 9.62 -2.05
CA GLY A 158 -12.08 9.62 -1.89
C GLY A 158 -11.58 8.42 -1.09
N LEU A 159 -12.29 8.03 -0.02
CA LEU A 159 -11.96 6.86 0.79
C LEU A 159 -12.08 5.56 0.00
N ALA A 160 -13.18 5.39 -0.75
CA ALA A 160 -13.37 4.23 -1.62
C ALA A 160 -12.24 4.09 -2.65
N ARG A 161 -11.91 5.21 -3.32
CA ARG A 161 -10.79 5.25 -4.29
C ARG A 161 -9.45 4.93 -3.63
N ALA A 162 -9.19 5.45 -2.43
CA ALA A 162 -7.96 5.15 -1.69
C ALA A 162 -7.86 3.67 -1.32
N TYR A 163 -8.98 3.06 -0.92
CA TYR A 163 -9.05 1.62 -0.65
C TYR A 163 -8.76 0.78 -1.89
N ASP A 164 -9.37 1.10 -3.04
CA ASP A 164 -9.11 0.39 -4.31
C ASP A 164 -7.64 0.50 -4.75
N ASN A 165 -7.02 1.67 -4.61
CA ASN A 165 -5.60 1.85 -4.92
C ASN A 165 -4.72 1.00 -3.99
N SER A 166 -5.08 0.92 -2.70
CA SER A 166 -4.34 0.11 -1.72
C SER A 166 -4.48 -1.40 -1.98
N LEU A 167 -5.62 -1.86 -2.51
CA LEU A 167 -5.80 -3.24 -2.98
C LEU A 167 -4.95 -3.51 -4.24
N ALA A 168 -4.92 -2.57 -5.19
CA ALA A 168 -4.10 -2.70 -6.38
C ALA A 168 -2.60 -2.82 -6.04
N LEU A 169 -2.13 -2.03 -5.07
CA LEU A 169 -0.75 -2.12 -4.60
C LEU A 169 -0.47 -3.42 -3.83
N GLU A 170 -1.39 -3.89 -2.98
CA GLU A 170 -1.24 -5.19 -2.32
C GLU A 170 -1.08 -6.33 -3.33
N ASN A 171 -1.90 -6.38 -4.38
CA ASN A 171 -1.77 -7.38 -5.44
C ASN A 171 -0.37 -7.36 -6.09
N LYS A 172 0.21 -6.17 -6.25
CA LYS A 172 1.58 -6.03 -6.76
C LYS A 172 2.62 -6.54 -5.77
N PHE A 173 2.41 -6.33 -4.47
CA PHE A 173 3.24 -6.96 -3.45
C PHE A 173 3.11 -8.49 -3.49
N GLU A 174 1.90 -9.04 -3.55
CA GLU A 174 1.70 -10.50 -3.62
C GLU A 174 2.40 -11.13 -4.83
N GLU A 175 2.34 -10.48 -6.00
CA GLU A 175 3.05 -10.90 -7.21
C GLU A 175 4.57 -10.93 -6.99
N ARG A 176 5.10 -9.98 -6.21
CA ARG A 176 6.54 -9.80 -5.97
C ARG A 176 7.07 -10.69 -4.85
N THR A 177 6.33 -10.82 -3.76
CA THR A 177 6.74 -11.56 -2.56
C THR A 177 6.33 -13.03 -2.63
N GLN A 178 5.35 -13.38 -3.49
CA GLN A 178 4.67 -14.68 -3.47
C GLN A 178 4.08 -15.00 -2.10
N VAL A 179 3.75 -13.96 -1.33
CA VAL A 179 3.13 -14.05 0.00
C VAL A 179 1.85 -13.23 -0.01
N ARG A 180 0.81 -13.78 0.58
CA ARG A 180 -0.47 -13.12 0.84
C ARG A 180 -0.69 -13.02 2.34
N PHE A 181 -1.23 -11.90 2.80
CA PHE A 181 -1.65 -11.76 4.19
C PHE A 181 -3.15 -12.04 4.30
N GLU A 182 -3.51 -13.09 5.02
CA GLU A 182 -4.90 -13.40 5.33
C GLU A 182 -5.30 -12.73 6.64
N ARG A 183 -6.45 -12.05 6.64
CA ARG A 183 -7.08 -11.50 7.85
C ARG A 183 -7.93 -12.59 8.49
N ILE A 184 -7.55 -13.03 9.68
CA ILE A 184 -8.30 -14.06 10.43
C ILE A 184 -8.94 -13.37 11.64
N ALA A 185 -10.27 -13.46 11.75
CA ALA A 185 -11.00 -13.01 12.92
C ALA A 185 -10.89 -14.06 14.04
N GLU A 186 -10.34 -13.66 15.17
CA GLU A 186 -10.29 -14.47 16.39
C GLU A 186 -11.57 -14.34 17.22
N LYS A 187 -11.76 -15.29 18.16
CA LYS A 187 -12.94 -15.35 19.07
C LYS A 187 -13.13 -14.11 19.95
N ASN A 188 -12.14 -13.24 20.06
CA ASN A 188 -12.12 -12.01 20.84
C ASN A 188 -12.36 -10.74 19.97
N ASN A 189 -12.86 -10.89 18.74
CA ASN A 189 -12.99 -9.81 17.74
C ASN A 189 -11.67 -9.12 17.36
N ARG A 190 -10.52 -9.74 17.64
CA ARG A 190 -9.24 -9.28 17.11
C ARG A 190 -9.04 -9.88 15.73
N THR A 191 -8.54 -9.07 14.82
CA THR A 191 -8.09 -9.54 13.51
C THR A 191 -6.59 -9.73 13.57
N ILE A 192 -6.11 -10.94 13.26
CA ILE A 192 -4.69 -11.25 13.09
C ILE A 192 -4.36 -11.27 11.60
N LEU A 193 -3.16 -10.82 11.24
CA LEU A 193 -2.59 -11.03 9.90
C LEU A 193 -1.76 -12.30 9.91
N LYS A 194 -2.09 -13.23 9.00
CA LYS A 194 -1.31 -14.44 8.77
C LYS A 194 -0.68 -14.39 7.39
N ALA A 195 0.64 -14.44 7.31
CA ALA A 195 1.35 -14.60 6.04
C ALA A 195 1.18 -16.04 5.51
N VAL A 196 0.78 -16.17 4.26
CA VAL A 196 0.58 -17.44 3.57
C VAL A 196 1.34 -17.41 2.25
N ARG A 197 2.09 -18.48 1.96
CA ARG A 197 2.85 -18.57 0.72
C ARG A 197 1.92 -18.96 -0.43
N LEU A 198 2.02 -18.23 -1.53
CA LEU A 198 1.35 -18.54 -2.77
C LEU A 198 2.25 -19.48 -3.58
N GLU A 199 1.81 -20.72 -3.74
CA GLU A 199 2.43 -21.66 -4.67
C GLU A 199 1.66 -21.62 -5.99
N VAL A 200 2.37 -21.38 -7.08
CA VAL A 200 1.80 -21.52 -8.41
C VAL A 200 2.05 -22.95 -8.84
N ALA A 201 1.05 -23.81 -8.68
CA ALA A 201 1.07 -25.16 -9.21
C ALA A 201 0.56 -25.13 -10.65
N GLU A 202 1.36 -25.63 -11.60
CA GLU A 202 0.89 -25.88 -12.95
C GLU A 202 0.10 -27.18 -12.93
N GLN A 203 -1.21 -27.09 -13.18
CA GLN A 203 -2.08 -28.26 -13.29
C GLN A 203 -2.45 -28.46 -14.75
N GLU A 204 -2.02 -29.58 -15.31
CA GLU A 204 -2.48 -30.00 -16.63
C GLU A 204 -3.94 -30.44 -16.51
N ARG A 205 -4.82 -29.78 -17.26
CA ARG A 205 -6.22 -30.18 -17.39
C ARG A 205 -6.44 -30.66 -18.81
N THR A 206 -6.78 -31.93 -18.95
CA THR A 206 -7.23 -32.50 -20.22
C THR A 206 -8.70 -32.15 -20.38
N GLU A 207 -9.03 -31.30 -21.35
CA GLU A 207 -10.42 -31.02 -21.69
C GLU A 207 -10.97 -32.15 -22.60
N ASN A 208 -12.29 -32.34 -22.61
CA ASN A 208 -13.00 -33.46 -23.26
C ASN A 208 -12.73 -33.62 -24.78
N ALA A 209 -12.01 -32.69 -25.40
CA ALA A 209 -11.59 -32.74 -26.81
C ALA A 209 -10.18 -33.35 -27.03
N GLY A 210 -9.48 -33.77 -25.97
CA GLY A 210 -8.11 -34.31 -26.06
C GLY A 210 -7.01 -33.25 -26.16
N GLU A 211 -7.36 -31.96 -26.04
CA GLU A 211 -6.39 -30.88 -25.87
C GLU A 211 -5.99 -30.77 -24.39
N THR A 212 -4.70 -30.92 -24.11
CA THR A 212 -4.12 -30.65 -22.80
C THR A 212 -3.88 -29.15 -22.69
N GLN A 213 -4.60 -28.47 -21.80
CA GLN A 213 -4.29 -27.10 -21.43
C GLN A 213 -3.58 -27.07 -20.08
N THR A 214 -2.44 -26.40 -20.02
CA THR A 214 -1.74 -26.12 -18.76
C THR A 214 -2.41 -24.94 -18.07
N VAL A 215 -3.09 -25.18 -16.96
CA VAL A 215 -3.72 -24.13 -16.14
C VAL A 215 -2.85 -23.86 -14.92
N LYS A 216 -2.45 -22.61 -14.71
CA LYS A 216 -1.75 -22.19 -13.49
C LYS A 216 -2.78 -22.04 -12.37
N VAL A 217 -2.77 -22.97 -11.41
CA VAL A 217 -3.62 -22.92 -10.21
C VAL A 217 -2.80 -22.38 -9.05
N ARG A 218 -3.27 -21.30 -8.41
CA ARG A 218 -2.66 -20.80 -7.18
C ARG A 218 -3.15 -21.65 -6.00
N GLN A 219 -2.24 -22.31 -5.31
CA GLN A 219 -2.50 -23.01 -4.05
C GLN A 219 -1.86 -22.25 -2.90
N THR A 220 -2.59 -22.11 -1.81
CA THR A 220 -2.13 -21.39 -0.61
C THR A 220 -1.54 -22.40 0.37
N GLN A 221 -0.25 -22.30 0.68
CA GLN A 221 0.38 -23.10 1.73
C GLN A 221 0.62 -22.25 2.97
N GLN A 222 0.07 -22.67 4.10
CA GLN A 222 0.36 -22.05 5.39
C GLN A 222 1.85 -22.19 5.69
N ILE A 223 2.53 -21.06 5.84
CA ILE A 223 3.90 -21.02 6.34
C ILE A 223 3.82 -21.43 7.81
N GLN A 224 4.03 -22.70 8.11
CA GLN A 224 4.38 -23.12 9.46
C GLN A 224 5.80 -22.61 9.67
N GLN A 225 5.95 -21.45 10.31
CA GLN A 225 7.25 -21.05 10.84
C GLN A 225 7.68 -22.18 11.77
N ALA A 226 8.73 -22.90 11.39
CA ALA A 226 9.38 -23.81 12.31
C ALA A 226 9.75 -22.98 13.53
N GLU A 227 9.09 -23.24 14.66
CA GLU A 227 9.54 -22.74 15.95
C GLU A 227 11.00 -23.14 16.06
N ARG A 228 11.91 -22.18 15.84
CA ARG A 228 13.26 -22.30 16.34
C ARG A 228 13.10 -22.22 17.84
N THR A 229 12.81 -23.35 18.48
CA THR A 229 13.26 -23.57 19.84
C THR A 229 14.76 -23.34 19.80
N GLU A 230 15.19 -22.15 20.23
CA GLU A 230 16.52 -21.91 20.73
C GLU A 230 16.72 -22.89 21.89
N LYS A 231 17.10 -24.14 21.55
CA LYS A 231 17.81 -24.98 22.49
C LYS A 231 19.12 -24.27 22.73
N THR A 232 19.20 -23.65 23.89
CA THR A 232 20.46 -23.22 24.50
C THR A 232 21.29 -24.49 24.68
N ASP A 233 22.08 -24.83 23.66
CA ASP A 233 22.93 -26.01 23.66
C ASP A 233 24.06 -25.81 24.69
N THR A 234 23.85 -26.39 25.86
CA THR A 234 24.95 -26.91 26.67
C THR A 234 25.52 -28.11 25.90
N PRO A 235 26.83 -28.22 25.67
CA PRO A 235 27.38 -29.26 24.81
C PRO A 235 27.31 -30.61 25.52
N ASP A 236 26.38 -31.47 25.11
CA ASP A 236 26.44 -32.89 25.42
C ASP A 236 26.44 -33.72 24.12
N GLN A 237 27.36 -34.67 24.09
CA GLN A 237 27.74 -35.42 22.91
C GLN A 237 26.73 -36.51 22.59
N GLY A 238 26.23 -36.48 21.35
CA GLY A 238 25.95 -37.68 20.58
C GLY A 238 24.58 -38.30 20.78
N LYS A 239 23.67 -38.06 19.82
CA LYS A 239 22.84 -39.10 19.19
C LYS A 239 22.10 -38.55 17.98
N ASN A 240 22.29 -39.22 16.85
CA ASN A 240 21.53 -39.01 15.61
C ASN A 240 20.04 -39.22 15.85
N VAL A 241 19.22 -38.21 15.56
CA VAL A 241 17.78 -38.37 15.37
C VAL A 241 17.41 -37.74 14.02
N THR A 242 17.01 -38.60 13.09
CA THR A 242 16.38 -38.21 11.82
C THR A 242 14.93 -37.82 12.11
N GLU A 243 14.65 -36.53 12.12
CA GLU A 243 13.30 -36.00 12.30
C GLU A 243 12.60 -35.87 10.94
N ARG A 244 11.55 -36.68 10.71
CA ARG A 244 10.67 -36.59 9.54
C ARG A 244 9.63 -35.50 9.77
N GLN A 245 9.74 -34.40 9.03
CA GLN A 245 8.67 -33.40 8.91
C GLN A 245 7.45 -34.01 8.19
N SER A 246 6.25 -33.78 8.74
CA SER A 246 4.98 -34.19 8.15
C SER A 246 4.20 -32.95 7.68
N ILE A 247 4.03 -32.82 6.36
CA ILE A 247 3.28 -31.73 5.72
C ILE A 247 1.80 -32.11 5.74
N LYS A 248 0.96 -31.33 6.44
CA LYS A 248 -0.51 -31.40 6.30
C LYS A 248 -0.95 -30.42 5.22
N GLN A 249 -1.20 -30.92 4.01
CA GLN A 249 -1.87 -30.17 2.95
C GLN A 249 -3.37 -30.07 3.26
N GLY A 250 -3.85 -28.87 3.53
CA GLY A 250 -5.29 -28.58 3.58
C GLY A 250 -5.77 -28.09 2.21
N GLN A 251 -6.34 -28.98 1.40
CA GLN A 251 -7.05 -28.59 0.17
C GLN A 251 -8.42 -28.02 0.55
N THR A 252 -8.65 -26.74 0.32
CA THR A 252 -10.01 -26.16 0.31
C THR A 252 -10.44 -25.96 -1.14
N ALA A 253 -11.40 -26.77 -1.58
CA ALA A 253 -11.97 -26.67 -2.92
C ALA A 253 -12.99 -25.53 -2.97
N GLY A 254 -12.57 -24.35 -3.40
CA GLY A 254 -13.46 -23.26 -3.80
C GLY A 254 -14.01 -23.52 -5.20
N THR A 255 -15.31 -23.82 -5.31
CA THR A 255 -16.00 -23.89 -6.60
C THR A 255 -16.51 -22.49 -6.95
N GLU A 256 -15.79 -21.76 -7.79
CA GLU A 256 -16.35 -20.61 -8.50
C GLU A 256 -17.16 -21.11 -9.70
N ARG A 257 -18.42 -20.68 -9.79
CA ARG A 257 -19.29 -20.91 -10.94
C ARG A 257 -19.36 -19.62 -11.78
N PRO A 258 -19.25 -19.71 -13.12
CA PRO A 258 -19.09 -18.54 -13.98
C PRO A 258 -20.42 -17.83 -14.23
N ALA A 259 -20.31 -16.54 -14.56
CA ALA A 259 -21.39 -15.70 -15.06
C ALA A 259 -22.01 -16.25 -16.36
N PRO A 260 -23.30 -15.96 -16.60
CA PRO A 260 -23.80 -15.80 -17.96
C PRO A 260 -24.28 -14.37 -18.21
N SER A 261 -23.80 -13.79 -19.30
CA SER A 261 -24.45 -12.74 -20.09
C SER A 261 -24.55 -13.26 -21.54
N PRO A 262 -25.39 -12.72 -22.43
CA PRO A 262 -26.57 -11.85 -22.29
C PRO A 262 -27.80 -12.42 -23.06
N THR A 263 -28.96 -11.74 -23.07
CA THR A 263 -29.78 -11.42 -24.28
C THR A 263 -31.01 -10.58 -23.90
N ALA A 264 -31.30 -9.61 -24.76
CA ALA A 264 -32.28 -8.53 -24.68
C ALA A 264 -33.76 -8.95 -24.66
N THR A 265 -34.63 -8.08 -24.10
CA THR A 265 -36.01 -7.82 -24.60
C THR A 265 -36.50 -6.43 -24.17
N ARG A 266 -36.45 -5.50 -25.14
CA ARG A 266 -37.49 -4.57 -25.64
C ARG A 266 -38.67 -4.14 -24.72
N GLY A 267 -38.82 -2.82 -24.56
CA GLY A 267 -40.05 -2.07 -24.20
C GLY A 267 -39.66 -0.65 -23.71
N ASN A 268 -39.64 0.42 -24.51
CA ASN A 268 -40.67 1.19 -25.24
C ASN A 268 -41.55 2.12 -24.35
N GLY A 269 -41.41 3.44 -24.57
CA GLY A 269 -42.29 4.54 -24.13
C GLY A 269 -41.81 5.29 -22.87
N GLY A 270 -41.63 6.62 -22.80
CA GLY A 270 -41.79 7.79 -23.69
C GLY A 270 -40.97 8.95 -23.08
N ASP A 271 -40.41 9.87 -23.85
CA ASP A 271 -40.99 11.21 -24.17
C ASP A 271 -41.26 12.04 -22.90
N SER A 272 -40.75 13.24 -22.62
CA SER A 272 -40.30 14.39 -23.43
C SER A 272 -39.49 15.34 -22.50
N GLY A 273 -38.37 15.93 -22.94
CA GLY A 273 -38.35 17.37 -23.21
C GLY A 273 -36.99 18.03 -22.87
N PRO A 274 -36.62 19.15 -23.52
CA PRO A 274 -35.22 19.54 -23.77
C PRO A 274 -34.77 20.81 -23.03
N HIS A 275 -33.46 20.96 -22.80
CA HIS A 275 -32.67 22.22 -22.66
C HIS A 275 -31.23 21.79 -22.30
N ASN A 276 -30.13 22.43 -22.67
CA ASN A 276 -29.78 23.48 -23.63
C ASN A 276 -28.23 23.41 -23.73
N THR A 277 -27.71 23.81 -24.88
CA THR A 277 -26.32 23.79 -25.35
C THR A 277 -25.36 24.76 -24.67
N GLY A 278 -24.07 24.40 -24.69
CA GLY A 278 -22.90 25.31 -24.58
C GLY A 278 -21.61 24.50 -24.48
N ASN A 279 -21.07 23.95 -25.58
CA ASN A 279 -20.14 24.58 -26.54
C ASN A 279 -19.03 25.44 -25.91
N SER A 280 -17.82 24.89 -25.83
CA SER A 280 -16.58 25.67 -25.81
C SER A 280 -15.43 24.90 -26.48
N GLY A 281 -15.21 25.21 -27.76
CA GLY A 281 -13.90 25.67 -28.25
C GLY A 281 -12.74 24.68 -28.25
N ASN A 282 -12.66 23.87 -29.31
CA ASN A 282 -11.46 23.15 -29.72
C ASN A 282 -10.54 24.11 -30.52
N GLY A 283 -9.38 24.45 -29.95
CA GLY A 283 -8.37 25.33 -30.56
C GLY A 283 -7.27 24.54 -31.26
N ASN A 284 -7.38 24.42 -32.58
CA ASN A 284 -6.42 23.80 -33.50
C ASN A 284 -5.29 24.79 -33.84
N ASN A 285 -4.02 24.45 -33.58
CA ASN A 285 -2.86 25.26 -34.00
C ASN A 285 -1.94 24.48 -34.96
N GLY A 286 -2.16 24.72 -36.26
CA GLY A 286 -1.16 25.13 -37.25
C GLY A 286 0.16 24.36 -37.37
N GLN A 287 0.18 23.42 -38.32
CA GLN A 287 1.39 22.95 -39.01
C GLN A 287 1.98 24.05 -39.91
N GLY A 288 3.25 24.40 -39.72
CA GLY A 288 4.04 25.20 -40.65
C GLY A 288 5.06 24.33 -41.38
N ASN A 289 4.81 24.06 -42.67
CA ASN A 289 5.71 23.35 -43.58
C ASN A 289 6.71 24.33 -44.20
N GLY A 290 8.00 24.20 -43.89
CA GLY A 290 9.08 24.98 -44.50
C GLY A 290 9.61 24.31 -45.77
N ARG A 291 9.54 25.02 -46.90
CA ARG A 291 10.02 24.60 -48.23
C ARG A 291 11.54 24.75 -48.37
N ASN A 292 12.14 23.77 -49.03
CA ASN A 292 13.46 23.84 -49.65
C ASN A 292 13.55 24.96 -50.70
N ARG A 293 14.66 25.69 -50.67
CA ARG A 293 15.40 26.21 -51.82
C ARG A 293 16.88 25.99 -51.58
#